data_AF-K0RPP5-F1
#
_entry.id   AF-K0RPP5-F1
#
_cell.length_a   1.000
_cell.length_b   1.000
_cell.length_c   1.000
_cell.angle_alpha   90.00
_cell.angle_beta   90.00
_cell.angle_gamma   90.00
#
_symmetry.space_group_name_H-M   'P 1'
#
loop_
_entity.id
_entity.type
_entity.pdbx_description
1 polymer ?
#
loop_
_entity_poly.entity_id
_entity_poly.type
_entity_poly.pdbx_seq_one_letter_code
_entity_poly.pdbx_strand_id
1 'polypeptide(L)'
;MFLLAPPGAHEEGSTIGRKTSVIARLSAAAATCLLLSINVGTQIDALSIQTPTAQVQTKTSNIHDVETTARKRTGRQSYLHKQSHGGLPDIATSQEIRDLGISLSLRRPGSNSFFKGWINWRTRVIDAIQHDLSKNLPHPADRSSFENLFFRLGVASDTGEMPSFSDAGARSGYAIEFFCRARNLADLYIDTLNPAYTFPEHWVESMKGTEILGGGGEGEQLNVVSLAGGPGFDHVSAALVATFCSYEPSGGATAPKQAALNVTVFDYEDGWGDLVQAMNDSTQRVLENDGIVCSWGGRCDITKSIFDEANSACQPLLHSAQVWSCQYCVAENAQRLRESDWIFFTELASHAAPGSMFILSEVHPRLWPDVLSAVERNCSSMQVGFNRSGRQMLIRKGTDPSQDEVTISNKDRELVRRFRELDGYHTRKIESGWTRQAPKRWDD
;
A
#
# COMPACT_ATOMS: atom_id res chain seq x y z
N MET A 1 45.53 4.89 -47.27
CA MET A 1 45.23 5.77 -48.42
C MET A 1 43.93 6.48 -48.07
N PHE A 2 43.83 7.68 -47.50
CA PHE A 2 44.69 8.80 -47.06
C PHE A 2 44.64 8.88 -45.49
N LEU A 3 45.67 9.11 -44.65
CA LEU A 3 46.61 10.26 -44.45
C LEU A 3 45.84 11.58 -44.20
N LEU A 4 45.88 12.27 -43.04
CA LEU A 4 47.00 12.73 -42.19
C LEU A 4 46.52 13.21 -40.80
N ALA A 5 47.50 13.41 -39.92
CA ALA A 5 47.47 13.64 -38.48
C ALA A 5 47.46 15.16 -38.07
N PRO A 6 47.55 15.52 -36.76
CA PRO A 6 47.32 16.85 -36.17
C PRO A 6 48.57 17.75 -36.13
N PRO A 7 48.47 19.01 -35.66
CA PRO A 7 49.23 19.46 -34.46
C PRO A 7 48.51 20.59 -33.66
N GLY A 8 48.87 20.96 -32.43
CA GLY A 8 50.13 20.80 -31.73
C GLY A 8 50.10 21.31 -30.28
N ALA A 9 51.26 21.18 -29.66
CA ALA A 9 51.60 21.55 -28.29
C ALA A 9 52.23 22.95 -28.19
N HIS A 10 52.13 23.56 -27.01
CA HIS A 10 53.10 24.46 -26.36
C HIS A 10 52.78 24.36 -24.83
N GLU A 11 53.65 23.92 -23.91
CA GLU A 11 54.89 24.57 -23.37
C GLU A 11 54.60 26.01 -22.92
N GLU A 12 54.85 26.54 -21.72
CA GLU A 12 55.67 26.32 -20.51
C GLU A 12 54.87 26.98 -19.35
N GLY A 13 55.10 26.89 -18.04
CA GLY A 13 56.22 26.51 -17.20
C GLY A 13 56.08 27.24 -15.84
N SER A 14 56.91 26.84 -14.88
CA SER A 14 57.28 27.54 -13.63
C SER A 14 56.23 27.65 -12.51
N THR A 15 56.34 27.04 -11.32
CA THR A 15 57.37 26.85 -10.27
C THR A 15 57.06 27.62 -8.97
N ILE A 16 57.20 26.91 -7.84
CA ILE A 16 57.57 27.35 -6.48
C ILE A 16 56.43 28.04 -5.67
N GLY A 17 56.15 27.72 -4.40
CA GLY A 17 56.87 26.94 -3.39
C GLY A 17 55.94 26.52 -2.23
N ARG A 18 56.21 25.39 -1.59
CA ARG A 18 56.89 25.26 -0.28
C ARG A 18 56.16 25.97 0.88
N LYS A 19 55.54 25.21 1.79
CA LYS A 19 56.14 24.79 3.09
C LYS A 19 55.11 24.15 4.05
N THR A 20 55.49 22.97 4.58
CA THR A 20 55.45 22.49 6.01
C THR A 20 54.32 22.98 6.93
N SER A 21 53.67 22.18 7.78
CA SER A 21 54.19 21.23 8.78
C SER A 21 53.07 20.30 9.29
N VAL A 22 53.24 18.97 9.36
CA VAL A 22 53.56 18.19 10.58
C VAL A 22 53.16 18.85 11.91
N ILE A 23 52.26 18.21 12.67
CA ILE A 23 52.41 17.84 14.09
C ILE A 23 51.29 16.86 14.47
N ALA A 24 51.70 15.71 15.00
CA ALA A 24 50.87 14.74 15.70
C ALA A 24 50.68 15.17 17.17
N ARG A 25 49.58 14.78 17.82
CA ARG A 25 49.58 14.18 19.17
C ARG A 25 48.19 13.74 19.65
N LEU A 26 48.23 12.57 20.28
CA LEU A 26 47.25 11.97 21.20
C LEU A 26 46.92 12.88 22.40
N SER A 27 45.70 12.77 22.93
CA SER A 27 45.47 12.55 24.38
C SER A 27 43.97 12.40 24.71
N ALA A 28 43.66 11.35 25.46
CA ALA A 28 42.43 11.14 26.21
C ALA A 28 42.34 12.06 27.45
N ALA A 29 41.12 12.37 27.92
CA ALA A 29 40.79 12.45 29.35
C ALA A 29 39.29 12.70 29.58
N ALA A 30 38.76 12.00 30.57
CA ALA A 30 37.45 12.17 31.20
C ALA A 30 37.51 13.13 32.40
N ALA A 31 36.37 13.73 32.76
CA ALA A 31 35.90 14.14 34.12
C ALA A 31 34.68 15.09 33.95
N THR A 32 33.47 14.81 34.45
CA THR A 32 32.98 14.78 35.84
C THR A 32 32.87 16.17 36.52
N CYS A 33 31.64 16.60 36.82
CA CYS A 33 31.23 17.50 37.92
C CYS A 33 29.73 17.22 38.22
N LEU A 34 29.37 16.39 39.21
CA LEU A 34 29.06 16.67 40.63
C LEU A 34 28.17 17.93 40.86
N LEU A 35 26.88 17.76 41.19
CA LEU A 35 26.24 17.54 42.52
C LEU A 35 25.95 18.84 43.30
N LEU A 36 24.69 19.02 43.69
CA LEU A 36 24.32 19.59 44.99
C LEU A 36 23.03 18.94 45.50
N SER A 37 23.18 18.32 46.67
CA SER A 37 22.20 17.59 47.46
C SER A 37 21.39 18.53 48.36
N ILE A 38 20.15 18.16 48.69
CA ILE A 38 19.58 18.41 50.02
C ILE A 38 18.96 17.10 50.52
N ASN A 39 19.29 16.78 51.76
CA ASN A 39 19.04 15.54 52.48
C ASN A 39 18.25 15.88 53.76
N VAL A 40 17.17 15.16 54.05
CA VAL A 40 16.55 15.00 55.38
C VAL A 40 15.94 13.59 55.35
N GLY A 41 16.54 12.58 56.00
CA GLY A 41 16.23 12.16 57.39
C GLY A 41 14.76 11.72 57.51
N THR A 42 14.36 10.50 57.86
CA THR A 42 14.86 9.55 58.87
C THR A 42 14.02 8.26 58.83
N GLN A 43 14.57 7.22 59.48
CA GLN A 43 13.92 6.09 60.16
C GLN A 43 13.84 4.72 59.46
N ILE A 44 14.19 3.77 60.32
CA ILE A 44 14.51 2.35 60.18
C ILE A 44 13.20 1.56 60.26
N ASP A 45 13.05 0.50 59.46
CA ASP A 45 12.64 -0.79 60.01
C ASP A 45 12.94 -1.95 59.04
N ALA A 46 13.46 -3.01 59.66
CA ALA A 46 13.89 -4.25 59.03
C ALA A 46 12.67 -5.10 58.64
N LEU A 47 12.57 -5.48 57.36
CA LEU A 47 11.65 -6.53 56.92
C LEU A 47 12.27 -7.35 55.77
N SER A 48 12.56 -8.60 56.11
CA SER A 48 12.44 -9.83 55.29
C SER A 48 12.79 -9.76 53.81
N ILE A 49 13.92 -10.40 53.48
CA ILE A 49 14.30 -10.79 52.12
C ILE A 49 13.30 -11.84 51.62
N GLN A 50 12.40 -11.44 50.71
CA GLN A 50 11.78 -12.33 49.74
C GLN A 50 12.29 -11.95 48.35
N THR A 51 13.16 -12.79 47.79
CA THR A 51 13.49 -12.79 46.37
C THR A 51 12.25 -13.11 45.54
N PRO A 52 11.80 -12.23 44.63
CA PRO A 52 10.83 -12.62 43.62
C PRO A 52 11.58 -13.33 42.49
N THR A 53 11.35 -14.64 42.37
CA THR A 53 11.67 -15.38 41.16
C THR A 53 10.81 -14.81 40.04
N ALA A 54 11.39 -13.96 39.20
CA ALA A 54 10.75 -13.46 38.00
C ALA A 54 10.53 -14.64 37.03
N GLN A 55 9.35 -15.24 37.07
CA GLN A 55 8.88 -16.09 35.98
C GLN A 55 8.65 -15.19 34.77
N VAL A 56 9.64 -15.17 33.86
CA VAL A 56 9.44 -14.70 32.50
C VAL A 56 8.48 -15.67 31.82
N GLN A 57 7.18 -15.39 31.91
CA GLN A 57 6.21 -15.96 30.99
C GLN A 57 6.47 -15.34 29.62
N THR A 58 7.31 -15.99 28.82
CA THR A 58 7.30 -15.82 27.38
C THR A 58 5.92 -16.28 26.90
N LYS A 59 4.98 -15.33 26.79
CA LYS A 59 3.78 -15.50 25.99
C LYS A 59 4.26 -15.74 24.56
N THR A 60 4.41 -17.01 24.18
CA THR A 60 4.39 -17.42 22.79
C THR A 60 3.08 -16.90 22.21
N SER A 61 3.17 -15.85 21.41
CA SER A 61 2.04 -15.38 20.64
C SER A 61 1.64 -16.49 19.69
N ASN A 62 0.59 -17.22 20.05
CA ASN A 62 -0.08 -18.17 19.17
C ASN A 62 -0.57 -17.41 17.94
N ILE A 63 0.27 -17.34 16.91
CA ILE A 63 -0.07 -16.87 15.56
C ILE A 63 -0.84 -17.99 14.80
N HIS A 64 -1.28 -19.03 15.52
CA HIS A 64 -2.19 -20.05 15.00
C HIS A 64 -3.67 -19.62 15.00
N ASP A 65 -4.03 -18.49 15.62
CA ASP A 65 -5.37 -17.90 15.51
C ASP A 65 -5.47 -16.80 14.44
N VAL A 66 -4.70 -16.92 13.35
CA VAL A 66 -5.11 -16.26 12.10
C VAL A 66 -6.24 -17.10 11.53
N GLU A 67 -7.45 -16.91 12.06
CA GLU A 67 -8.68 -17.48 11.57
C GLU A 67 -8.90 -16.98 10.13
N THR A 68 -8.37 -17.71 9.15
CA THR A 68 -8.39 -17.41 7.71
C THR A 68 -9.69 -17.83 7.04
N THR A 69 -10.79 -17.96 7.78
CA THR A 69 -12.08 -18.06 7.12
C THR A 69 -12.35 -16.69 6.52
N ALA A 70 -12.53 -16.65 5.18
CA ALA A 70 -13.37 -15.64 4.55
C ALA A 70 -14.60 -15.54 5.43
N ARG A 71 -14.64 -14.50 6.27
CA ARG A 71 -15.63 -14.33 7.33
C ARG A 71 -16.94 -14.66 6.67
N LYS A 72 -17.50 -15.82 7.03
CA LYS A 72 -18.69 -16.39 6.39
C LYS A 72 -19.61 -15.20 6.16
N ARG A 73 -19.79 -14.77 4.91
CA ARG A 73 -20.70 -13.66 4.52
C ARG A 73 -22.15 -14.09 4.79
N THR A 74 -22.38 -14.99 5.75
CA THR A 74 -23.61 -15.73 6.06
C THR A 74 -24.63 -14.84 6.77
N GLY A 75 -24.76 -13.59 6.34
CA GLY A 75 -25.76 -12.67 6.89
C GLY A 75 -25.72 -11.26 6.31
N ARG A 76 -24.62 -10.84 5.66
CA ARG A 76 -24.61 -9.57 4.93
C ARG A 76 -25.02 -9.82 3.49
N GLN A 77 -26.28 -9.49 3.19
CA GLN A 77 -26.81 -9.46 1.84
C GLN A 77 -25.86 -8.66 0.92
N SER A 78 -25.61 -9.20 -0.27
CA SER A 78 -24.83 -8.53 -1.32
C SER A 78 -25.48 -7.19 -1.67
N TYR A 79 -24.69 -6.22 -2.15
CA TYR A 79 -25.23 -4.91 -2.50
C TYR A 79 -26.27 -5.02 -3.62
N LEU A 80 -25.99 -5.84 -4.63
CA LEU A 80 -26.93 -6.17 -5.70
C LEU A 80 -28.23 -6.78 -5.17
N HIS A 81 -28.17 -7.55 -4.08
CA HIS A 81 -29.38 -8.11 -3.46
C HIS A 81 -30.16 -7.09 -2.62
N LYS A 82 -29.47 -6.14 -1.96
CA LYS A 82 -30.16 -5.06 -1.23
C LYS A 82 -30.90 -4.12 -2.17
N GLN A 83 -30.32 -3.83 -3.34
CA GLN A 83 -30.95 -3.02 -4.37
C GLN A 83 -32.28 -3.61 -4.84
N SER A 84 -32.35 -4.93 -5.08
CA SER A 84 -33.59 -5.58 -5.52
C SER A 84 -34.72 -5.57 -4.48
N HIS A 85 -34.39 -5.37 -3.20
CA HIS A 85 -35.36 -5.37 -2.10
C HIS A 85 -35.62 -3.98 -1.49
N GLY A 86 -35.12 -2.90 -2.11
CA GLY A 86 -35.31 -1.54 -1.61
C GLY A 86 -34.63 -1.26 -0.26
N GLY A 87 -33.68 -2.11 0.17
CA GLY A 87 -33.02 -2.04 1.48
C GLY A 87 -31.68 -1.29 1.46
N LEU A 88 -31.56 -0.28 0.59
CA LEU A 88 -30.33 0.53 0.55
C LEU A 88 -30.19 1.39 1.81
N PRO A 89 -28.96 1.59 2.31
CA PRO A 89 -28.73 2.49 3.43
C PRO A 89 -29.14 3.91 3.06
N ASP A 90 -29.44 4.73 4.07
CA ASP A 90 -29.61 6.17 3.89
C ASP A 90 -28.30 6.76 3.33
N ILE A 91 -28.35 7.29 2.10
CA ILE A 91 -27.18 7.74 1.37
C ILE A 91 -26.95 9.21 1.67
N ALA A 92 -25.84 9.48 2.36
CA ALA A 92 -25.43 10.85 2.66
C ALA A 92 -25.15 11.65 1.38
N THR A 93 -25.59 12.90 1.37
CA THR A 93 -25.27 13.88 0.34
C THR A 93 -23.80 14.34 0.44
N SER A 94 -23.26 14.92 -0.64
CA SER A 94 -21.89 15.47 -0.66
C SER A 94 -21.69 16.52 0.43
N GLN A 95 -22.68 17.39 0.66
CA GLN A 95 -22.65 18.40 1.73
C GLN A 95 -22.60 17.77 3.13
N GLU A 96 -23.42 16.75 3.42
CA GLU A 96 -23.39 16.04 4.71
C GLU A 96 -22.06 15.31 4.94
N ILE A 97 -21.51 14.71 3.88
CA ILE A 97 -20.19 14.07 3.90
C ILE A 97 -19.09 15.08 4.24
N ARG A 98 -19.13 16.25 3.60
CA ARG A 98 -18.17 17.34 3.82
C ARG A 98 -18.26 17.89 5.24
N ASP A 99 -19.46 18.24 5.71
CA ASP A 99 -19.67 18.77 7.07
C ASP A 99 -19.23 17.77 8.14
N LEU A 100 -19.55 16.50 7.93
CA LEU A 100 -19.09 15.43 8.80
C LEU A 100 -17.56 15.29 8.76
N GLY A 101 -16.96 15.35 7.58
CA GLY A 101 -15.52 15.29 7.40
C GLY A 101 -14.78 16.41 8.12
N ILE A 102 -15.25 17.65 7.98
CA ILE A 102 -14.72 18.82 8.70
C ILE A 102 -14.83 18.61 10.21
N SER A 103 -16.00 18.21 10.71
CA SER A 103 -16.20 17.99 12.15
C SER A 103 -15.29 16.90 12.73
N LEU A 104 -15.06 15.81 11.98
CA LEU A 104 -14.32 14.65 12.46
C LEU A 104 -12.80 14.75 12.28
N SER A 105 -12.33 15.43 11.24
CA SER A 105 -10.89 15.66 10.97
C SER A 105 -10.23 16.57 12.01
N LEU A 106 -10.98 17.50 12.61
CA LEU A 106 -10.48 18.37 13.69
C LEU A 106 -10.11 17.62 14.98
N ARG A 107 -10.42 16.33 15.08
CA ARG A 107 -10.02 15.50 16.22
C ARG A 107 -8.52 15.26 16.17
N ARG A 108 -7.87 15.17 17.33
CA ARG A 108 -6.42 14.91 17.41
C ARG A 108 -6.03 13.65 16.59
N PRO A 109 -5.17 13.78 15.56
CA PRO A 109 -4.68 12.63 14.80
C PRO A 109 -4.05 11.59 15.71
N GLY A 110 -4.30 10.31 15.43
CA GLY A 110 -3.83 9.20 16.26
C GLY A 110 -4.66 8.93 17.53
N SER A 111 -5.69 9.71 17.83
CA SER A 111 -6.59 9.44 18.95
C SER A 111 -7.68 8.42 18.60
N ASN A 112 -8.19 7.69 19.60
CA ASN A 112 -9.31 6.76 19.41
C ASN A 112 -10.57 7.45 18.85
N SER A 113 -10.82 8.71 19.21
CA SER A 113 -11.95 9.47 18.67
C SER A 113 -11.73 9.84 17.20
N PHE A 114 -10.51 10.17 16.79
CA PHE A 114 -10.14 10.38 15.39
C PHE A 114 -10.41 9.12 14.56
N PHE A 115 -9.91 7.95 14.99
CA PHE A 115 -10.14 6.69 14.25
C PHE A 115 -11.61 6.30 14.16
N LYS A 116 -12.39 6.45 15.24
CA LYS A 116 -13.84 6.25 15.20
C LYS A 116 -14.51 7.23 14.23
N GLY A 117 -14.00 8.47 14.18
CA GLY A 117 -14.45 9.50 13.25
C GLY A 117 -14.19 9.11 11.80
N TRP A 118 -12.93 8.80 11.48
CA TRP A 118 -12.50 8.28 10.19
C TRP A 118 -13.34 7.08 9.73
N ILE A 119 -13.54 6.07 10.58
CA ILE A 119 -14.37 4.90 10.25
C ILE A 119 -15.81 5.31 9.91
N ASN A 120 -16.42 6.20 10.70
CA ASN A 120 -17.79 6.67 10.45
C ASN A 120 -17.88 7.43 9.12
N TRP A 121 -17.00 8.40 8.91
CA TRP A 121 -16.97 9.22 7.70
C TRP A 121 -16.71 8.37 6.46
N ARG A 122 -15.60 7.62 6.43
CA ARG A 122 -15.22 6.82 5.26
C ARG A 122 -16.29 5.80 4.87
N THR A 123 -17.01 5.24 5.85
CA THR A 123 -18.11 4.29 5.58
C THR A 123 -19.24 4.98 4.84
N ARG A 124 -19.66 6.17 5.29
CA ARG A 124 -20.70 6.95 4.61
C ARG A 124 -20.28 7.38 3.21
N VAL A 125 -19.03 7.82 3.05
CA VAL A 125 -18.51 8.20 1.73
C VAL A 125 -18.47 7.00 0.78
N ILE A 126 -17.97 5.86 1.23
CA ILE A 126 -17.94 4.64 0.44
C ILE A 126 -19.34 4.21 0.01
N ASP A 127 -20.30 4.21 0.93
CA ASP A 127 -21.68 3.85 0.60
C ASP A 127 -22.27 4.83 -0.44
N ALA A 128 -21.94 6.12 -0.35
CA ALA A 128 -22.36 7.14 -1.31
C ALA A 128 -21.69 6.99 -2.69
N ILE A 129 -20.37 6.79 -2.76
CA ILE A 129 -19.66 6.55 -4.04
C ILE A 129 -20.15 5.26 -4.68
N GLN A 130 -20.28 4.17 -3.91
CA GLN A 130 -20.79 2.89 -4.42
C GLN A 130 -22.21 3.04 -4.97
N HIS A 131 -23.06 3.80 -4.29
CA HIS A 131 -24.42 4.07 -4.74
C HIS A 131 -24.47 4.95 -6.00
N ASP A 132 -23.70 6.02 -6.06
CA ASP A 132 -23.57 6.83 -7.28
C ASP A 132 -23.06 5.95 -8.45
N LEU A 133 -21.99 5.19 -8.22
CA LEU A 133 -21.42 4.29 -9.23
C LEU A 133 -22.46 3.31 -9.73
N SER A 134 -23.27 2.70 -8.85
CA SER A 134 -24.30 1.74 -9.25
C SER A 134 -25.36 2.33 -10.20
N LYS A 135 -25.55 3.66 -10.19
CA LYS A 135 -26.46 4.37 -11.10
C LYS A 135 -25.78 4.79 -12.40
N ASN A 136 -24.45 4.86 -12.40
CA ASN A 136 -23.63 5.38 -13.48
C ASN A 136 -22.66 4.33 -14.05
N LEU A 137 -22.96 3.04 -13.86
CA LEU A 137 -22.17 1.96 -14.44
C LEU A 137 -22.22 2.04 -15.98
N PRO A 138 -21.08 1.80 -16.67
CA PRO A 138 -21.06 1.78 -18.13
C PRO A 138 -21.91 0.62 -18.69
N HIS A 139 -22.01 -0.47 -17.93
CA HIS A 139 -22.83 -1.63 -18.24
C HIS A 139 -23.64 -2.06 -17.02
N PRO A 140 -24.90 -2.51 -17.18
CA PRO A 140 -25.67 -3.07 -16.07
C PRO A 140 -24.92 -4.23 -15.40
N ALA A 141 -24.89 -4.24 -14.07
CA ALA A 141 -24.31 -5.37 -13.34
C ALA A 141 -25.15 -6.64 -13.56
N ASP A 142 -24.51 -7.70 -14.05
CA ASP A 142 -25.12 -9.02 -14.16
C ASP A 142 -24.71 -9.85 -12.95
N ARG A 143 -25.70 -10.13 -12.09
CA ARG A 143 -25.50 -10.89 -10.86
C ARG A 143 -25.01 -12.30 -11.11
N SER A 144 -25.57 -13.01 -12.08
CA SER A 144 -25.22 -14.42 -12.32
C SER A 144 -23.80 -14.52 -12.86
N SER A 145 -23.48 -13.66 -13.83
CA SER A 145 -22.14 -13.58 -14.41
C SER A 145 -21.10 -13.14 -13.37
N PHE A 146 -21.44 -12.19 -12.48
CA PHE A 146 -20.60 -11.83 -11.34
C PHE A 146 -20.41 -12.98 -10.34
N GLU A 147 -21.45 -13.72 -9.96
CA GLU A 147 -21.34 -14.83 -9.01
C GLU A 147 -20.41 -15.94 -9.55
N ASN A 148 -20.48 -16.22 -10.86
CA ASN A 148 -19.53 -17.11 -11.52
C ASN A 148 -18.10 -16.56 -11.50
N LEU A 149 -17.91 -15.28 -11.84
CA LEU A 149 -16.59 -14.62 -11.75
C LEU A 149 -16.03 -14.66 -10.32
N PHE A 150 -16.84 -14.33 -9.32
CA PHE A 150 -16.48 -14.37 -7.90
C PHE A 150 -15.99 -15.75 -7.46
N PHE A 151 -16.71 -16.80 -7.86
CA PHE A 151 -16.27 -18.17 -7.60
C PHE A 151 -14.93 -18.47 -8.26
N ARG A 152 -14.78 -18.11 -9.55
CA ARG A 152 -13.54 -18.33 -10.31
C ARG A 152 -12.35 -17.56 -9.75
N LEU A 153 -12.54 -16.35 -9.22
CA LEU A 153 -11.49 -15.62 -8.50
C LEU A 153 -11.05 -16.35 -7.23
N GLY A 154 -12.01 -16.97 -6.52
CA GLY A 154 -11.68 -17.87 -5.42
C GLY A 154 -10.80 -19.03 -5.87
N VAL A 155 -11.12 -19.67 -6.99
CA VAL A 155 -10.31 -20.73 -7.58
C VAL A 155 -8.93 -20.20 -7.99
N ALA A 156 -8.87 -19.05 -8.65
CA ALA A 156 -7.63 -18.41 -9.08
C ALA A 156 -6.70 -18.08 -7.91
N SER A 157 -7.24 -17.62 -6.79
CA SER A 157 -6.47 -17.39 -5.57
C SER A 157 -5.89 -18.68 -4.96
N ASP A 158 -6.45 -19.84 -5.32
CA ASP A 158 -5.97 -21.15 -4.91
C ASP A 158 -4.97 -21.73 -5.92
N THR A 159 -5.24 -21.63 -7.22
CA THR A 159 -4.44 -22.26 -8.30
C THR A 159 -3.36 -21.36 -8.90
N GLY A 160 -3.50 -20.04 -8.77
CA GLY A 160 -2.61 -19.06 -9.41
C GLY A 160 -2.93 -18.76 -10.87
N GLU A 161 -4.15 -19.07 -11.32
CA GLU A 161 -4.62 -18.88 -12.70
C GLU A 161 -5.80 -17.90 -12.75
N MET A 162 -5.54 -16.69 -13.25
CA MET A 162 -6.52 -15.60 -13.37
C MET A 162 -7.68 -15.97 -14.32
N PRO A 163 -8.96 -15.77 -13.94
CA PRO A 163 -10.08 -15.95 -14.84
C PRO A 163 -10.23 -14.78 -15.81
N SER A 164 -10.99 -14.99 -16.89
CA SER A 164 -11.40 -13.90 -17.77
C SER A 164 -12.39 -12.98 -17.08
N PHE A 165 -12.17 -11.67 -17.22
CA PHE A 165 -13.12 -10.60 -16.91
C PHE A 165 -13.83 -10.09 -18.18
N SER A 166 -13.76 -10.79 -19.32
CA SER A 166 -14.34 -10.34 -20.60
C SER A 166 -15.83 -9.96 -20.57
N ASP A 167 -16.61 -10.51 -19.63
CA ASP A 167 -18.02 -10.17 -19.44
C ASP A 167 -18.20 -8.81 -18.73
N ALA A 168 -18.77 -7.84 -19.44
CA ALA A 168 -18.94 -6.49 -18.92
C ALA A 168 -19.91 -6.40 -17.72
N GLY A 169 -20.96 -7.22 -17.70
CA GLY A 169 -21.90 -7.27 -16.59
C GLY A 169 -21.27 -7.84 -15.32
N ALA A 170 -20.40 -8.84 -15.47
CA ALA A 170 -19.61 -9.40 -14.37
C ALA A 170 -18.61 -8.38 -13.81
N ARG A 171 -17.93 -7.60 -14.66
CA ARG A 171 -17.02 -6.51 -14.24
C ARG A 171 -17.76 -5.41 -13.47
N SER A 172 -18.91 -4.97 -13.97
CA SER A 172 -19.77 -4.02 -13.25
C SER A 172 -20.21 -4.57 -11.89
N GLY A 173 -20.63 -5.84 -11.84
CA GLY A 173 -20.94 -6.52 -10.58
C GLY A 173 -19.74 -6.58 -9.63
N TYR A 174 -18.53 -6.81 -10.16
CA TYR A 174 -17.29 -6.82 -9.40
C TYR A 174 -16.98 -5.45 -8.79
N ALA A 175 -17.07 -4.37 -9.59
CA ALA A 175 -16.81 -3.01 -9.13
C ALA A 175 -17.71 -2.63 -7.94
N ILE A 176 -18.97 -3.06 -7.97
CA ILE A 176 -19.93 -2.83 -6.89
C ILE A 176 -19.68 -3.77 -5.70
N GLU A 177 -19.60 -5.08 -5.89
CA GLU A 177 -19.59 -6.06 -4.79
C GLU A 177 -18.27 -6.10 -4.00
N PHE A 178 -17.17 -5.71 -4.65
CA PHE A 178 -15.85 -5.59 -4.05
C PHE A 178 -15.45 -4.18 -3.66
N PHE A 179 -16.38 -3.22 -3.67
CA PHE A 179 -16.10 -1.83 -3.31
C PHE A 179 -15.45 -1.65 -1.92
N CYS A 180 -15.64 -2.62 -1.03
CA CYS A 180 -14.98 -2.66 0.26
C CYS A 180 -13.43 -2.68 0.19
N ARG A 181 -12.84 -3.00 -0.97
CA ARG A 181 -11.40 -2.94 -1.27
C ARG A 181 -10.87 -1.51 -1.28
N ALA A 182 -11.71 -0.51 -1.59
CA ALA A 182 -11.36 0.92 -1.50
C ALA A 182 -10.99 1.39 -0.08
N ARG A 183 -11.13 0.53 0.93
CA ARG A 183 -10.71 0.83 2.31
C ARG A 183 -9.27 0.44 2.58
N ASN A 184 -8.68 -0.48 1.83
CA ASN A 184 -7.45 -1.14 2.26
C ASN A 184 -6.25 -0.19 2.28
N LEU A 185 -6.04 0.52 1.18
CA LEU A 185 -4.98 1.50 1.09
C LEU A 185 -5.32 2.72 1.97
N ALA A 186 -6.59 3.11 2.02
CA ALA A 186 -7.04 4.23 2.84
C ALA A 186 -6.78 4.01 4.34
N ASP A 187 -7.14 2.84 4.83
CA ASP A 187 -6.91 2.42 6.21
C ASP A 187 -5.43 2.26 6.50
N LEU A 188 -4.64 1.76 5.55
CA LEU A 188 -3.19 1.67 5.72
C LEU A 188 -2.58 3.05 5.98
N TYR A 189 -2.91 4.06 5.18
CA TYR A 189 -2.42 5.44 5.38
C TYR A 189 -2.84 5.99 6.75
N ILE A 190 -4.12 5.91 7.09
CA ILE A 190 -4.61 6.46 8.37
C ILE A 190 -4.06 5.69 9.57
N ASP A 191 -3.88 4.37 9.45
CA ASP A 191 -3.31 3.54 10.51
C ASP A 191 -1.87 3.98 10.84
N THR A 192 -1.10 4.56 9.91
CA THR A 192 0.24 5.11 10.21
C THR A 192 0.22 6.27 11.23
N LEU A 193 -0.94 6.91 11.41
CA LEU A 193 -1.15 7.92 12.43
C LEU A 193 -1.45 7.31 13.80
N ASN A 194 -1.69 6.00 13.88
CA ASN A 194 -2.09 5.32 15.11
C ASN A 194 -0.88 4.86 15.92
N PRO A 195 -0.62 5.44 17.11
CA PRO A 195 0.50 5.01 17.94
C PRO A 195 0.33 3.58 18.49
N ALA A 196 -0.88 3.01 18.46
CA ALA A 196 -1.13 1.63 18.86
C ALA A 196 -0.66 0.61 17.79
N TYR A 197 -0.40 1.07 16.56
CA TYR A 197 0.16 0.23 15.52
C TYR A 197 1.66 0.50 15.38
N THR A 198 2.45 -0.56 15.56
CA THR A 198 3.89 -0.50 15.31
C THR A 198 4.14 -0.75 13.83
N PHE A 199 4.21 0.34 13.07
CA PHE A 199 4.77 0.33 11.72
C PHE A 199 6.29 0.52 11.79
N PRO A 200 7.05 0.00 10.82
CA PRO A 200 8.44 0.41 10.64
C PRO A 200 8.52 1.92 10.48
N GLU A 201 9.48 2.58 11.14
CA GLU A 201 9.61 4.04 11.15
C GLU A 201 9.65 4.64 9.74
N HIS A 202 10.43 4.02 8.85
CA HIS A 202 10.53 4.44 7.47
C HIS A 202 9.21 4.39 6.68
N TRP A 203 8.25 3.53 7.05
CA TRP A 203 6.90 3.56 6.45
C TRP A 203 6.17 4.83 6.84
N VAL A 204 6.19 5.11 8.14
CA VAL A 204 5.49 6.25 8.73
C VAL A 204 6.04 7.53 8.11
N GLU A 205 7.36 7.66 8.00
CA GLU A 205 8.01 8.79 7.34
C GLU A 205 7.61 8.90 5.86
N SER A 206 7.69 7.80 5.11
CA SER A 206 7.40 7.82 3.67
C SER A 206 5.94 8.17 3.39
N MET A 207 5.01 7.57 4.12
CA MET A 207 3.58 7.85 3.96
C MET A 207 3.22 9.27 4.40
N LYS A 208 3.74 9.73 5.55
CA LYS A 208 3.53 11.12 6.01
C LYS A 208 4.16 12.15 5.08
N GLY A 209 5.22 11.78 4.37
CA GLY A 209 5.84 12.63 3.35
C GLY A 209 5.00 12.82 2.09
N THR A 210 3.97 11.98 1.86
CA THR A 210 3.10 12.11 0.67
C THR A 210 2.02 13.17 0.83
N GLU A 211 1.60 13.75 -0.30
CA GLU A 211 0.44 14.67 -0.33
C GLU A 211 -0.86 14.02 0.17
N ILE A 212 -0.98 12.69 0.14
CA ILE A 212 -2.16 11.97 0.64
C ILE A 212 -2.42 12.25 2.12
N LEU A 213 -1.36 12.40 2.93
CA LEU A 213 -1.47 12.76 4.35
C LEU A 213 -1.15 14.24 4.61
N GLY A 214 -1.19 15.08 3.57
CA GLY A 214 -0.86 16.51 3.66
C GLY A 214 0.64 16.82 3.72
N GLY A 215 1.50 15.83 3.46
CA GLY A 215 2.93 16.04 3.23
C GLY A 215 3.23 16.68 1.86
N GLY A 216 4.51 16.72 1.50
CA GLY A 216 4.99 17.25 0.21
C GLY A 216 5.18 18.77 0.16
N GLY A 217 5.98 19.21 -0.82
CA GLY A 217 6.16 20.65 -1.13
C GLY A 217 4.86 21.28 -1.64
N GLU A 218 4.79 22.60 -1.69
CA GLU A 218 3.66 23.27 -2.36
C GLU A 218 3.74 23.02 -3.87
N GLY A 219 2.73 22.34 -4.43
CA GLY A 219 2.51 22.28 -5.89
C GLY A 219 3.06 21.06 -6.63
N GLU A 220 3.60 20.05 -5.94
CA GLU A 220 4.04 18.82 -6.60
C GLU A 220 2.92 17.78 -6.67
N GLN A 221 2.43 17.51 -7.88
CA GLN A 221 1.43 16.46 -8.11
C GLN A 221 2.00 15.07 -7.77
N LEU A 222 1.32 14.33 -6.89
CA LEU A 222 1.66 12.95 -6.56
C LEU A 222 1.09 12.00 -7.62
N ASN A 223 1.97 11.25 -8.29
CA ASN A 223 1.61 10.22 -9.24
C ASN A 223 1.57 8.85 -8.54
N VAL A 224 0.39 8.23 -8.58
CA VAL A 224 0.12 6.89 -8.06
C VAL A 224 -0.19 5.97 -9.23
N VAL A 225 0.50 4.85 -9.33
CA VAL A 225 0.20 3.79 -10.30
C VAL A 225 -0.49 2.64 -9.59
N SER A 226 -1.65 2.23 -10.09
CA SER A 226 -2.38 1.04 -9.63
C SER A 226 -2.24 -0.08 -10.66
N LEU A 227 -1.42 -1.08 -10.33
CA LEU A 227 -1.11 -2.24 -11.16
C LEU A 227 -2.14 -3.35 -10.92
N ALA A 228 -2.67 -3.93 -12.00
CA ALA A 228 -3.82 -4.82 -11.94
C ALA A 228 -4.95 -4.20 -11.10
N GLY A 229 -5.18 -2.91 -11.31
CA GLY A 229 -6.03 -2.08 -10.44
C GLY A 229 -7.53 -2.28 -10.67
N GLY A 230 -7.91 -3.06 -11.69
CA GLY A 230 -9.30 -3.29 -12.09
C GLY A 230 -10.08 -1.98 -12.23
N PRO A 231 -11.17 -1.78 -11.47
CA PRO A 231 -12.02 -0.59 -11.58
C PRO A 231 -11.44 0.66 -10.89
N GLY A 232 -10.24 0.61 -10.30
CA GLY A 232 -9.61 1.78 -9.66
C GLY A 232 -9.93 1.96 -8.17
N PHE A 233 -9.99 0.89 -7.38
CA PHE A 233 -10.19 0.99 -5.92
C PHE A 233 -9.07 1.76 -5.19
N ASP A 234 -7.85 1.74 -5.73
CA ASP A 234 -6.71 2.48 -5.20
C ASP A 234 -6.92 3.99 -5.30
N HIS A 235 -7.55 4.44 -6.40
CA HIS A 235 -7.92 5.84 -6.57
C HIS A 235 -8.90 6.29 -5.50
N VAL A 236 -10.00 5.54 -5.32
CA VAL A 236 -10.98 5.85 -4.25
C VAL A 236 -10.29 5.89 -2.89
N SER A 237 -9.39 4.93 -2.63
CA SER A 237 -8.64 4.87 -1.37
C SER A 237 -7.81 6.13 -1.12
N ALA A 238 -7.03 6.56 -2.11
CA ALA A 238 -6.20 7.75 -2.02
C ALA A 238 -7.06 9.02 -1.90
N ALA A 239 -8.15 9.11 -2.67
CA ALA A 239 -9.10 10.21 -2.64
C ALA A 239 -9.75 10.40 -1.27
N LEU A 240 -10.16 9.30 -0.62
CA LEU A 240 -10.75 9.34 0.72
C LEU A 240 -9.79 9.95 1.75
N VAL A 241 -8.54 9.48 1.78
CA VAL A 241 -7.56 9.93 2.78
C VAL A 241 -7.18 11.38 2.54
N ALA A 242 -6.81 11.71 1.30
CA ALA A 242 -6.41 13.06 0.94
C ALA A 242 -7.52 14.09 1.20
N THR A 243 -8.77 13.75 0.88
CA THR A 243 -9.92 14.63 1.15
C THR A 243 -10.14 14.79 2.66
N PHE A 244 -10.12 13.71 3.43
CA PHE A 244 -10.31 13.79 4.88
C PHE A 244 -9.22 14.59 5.58
N CYS A 245 -7.96 14.37 5.20
CA CYS A 245 -6.81 15.10 5.74
C CYS A 245 -6.78 16.56 5.28
N SER A 246 -7.29 16.89 4.09
CA SER A 246 -7.39 18.28 3.62
C SER A 246 -8.29 19.16 4.49
N TYR A 247 -9.26 18.57 5.21
CA TYR A 247 -10.13 19.31 6.10
C TYR A 247 -9.43 19.80 7.38
N GLU A 248 -8.23 19.30 7.70
CA GLU A 248 -7.46 19.79 8.82
C GLU A 248 -6.91 21.21 8.52
N PRO A 249 -7.14 22.21 9.39
CA PRO A 249 -6.63 23.55 9.19
C PRO A 249 -5.10 23.54 9.29
N SER A 250 -4.44 23.77 8.15
CA SER A 250 -2.98 23.80 8.06
C SER A 250 -2.45 25.08 8.71
N GLY A 251 -2.04 25.00 9.98
CA GLY A 251 -1.09 25.95 10.60
C GLY A 251 -1.41 27.45 10.48
N GLY A 252 -2.68 27.86 10.42
CA GLY A 252 -3.09 29.27 10.30
C GLY A 252 -3.40 29.75 8.88
N ALA A 253 -3.32 28.88 7.86
CA ALA A 253 -3.85 29.16 6.53
C ALA A 253 -5.39 29.26 6.57
N THR A 254 -5.95 30.22 5.84
CA THR A 254 -7.40 30.47 5.77
C THR A 254 -8.15 29.48 4.89
N ALA A 255 -7.45 28.67 4.09
CA ALA A 255 -8.04 27.68 3.20
C ALA A 255 -7.37 26.31 3.35
N PRO A 256 -8.14 25.21 3.27
CA PRO A 256 -7.62 23.85 3.26
C PRO A 256 -6.72 23.60 2.04
N LYS A 257 -5.54 22.99 2.25
CA LYS A 257 -4.67 22.55 1.14
C LYS A 257 -5.30 21.30 0.51
N GLN A 258 -5.79 21.42 -0.71
CA GLN A 258 -6.21 20.25 -1.50
C GLN A 258 -4.97 19.56 -2.06
N ALA A 259 -4.89 18.24 -1.92
CA ALA A 259 -3.85 17.43 -2.53
C ALA A 259 -4.04 17.38 -4.05
N ALA A 260 -2.94 17.42 -4.81
CA ALA A 260 -2.94 17.21 -6.24
C ALA A 260 -2.50 15.76 -6.53
N LEU A 261 -3.48 14.87 -6.75
CA LEU A 261 -3.20 13.45 -6.99
C LEU A 261 -3.53 13.07 -8.42
N ASN A 262 -2.65 12.33 -9.07
CA ASN A 262 -2.90 11.66 -10.34
C ASN A 262 -2.76 10.16 -10.17
N VAL A 263 -3.85 9.43 -10.28
CA VAL A 263 -3.87 7.98 -10.19
C VAL A 263 -4.01 7.39 -11.60
N THR A 264 -3.02 6.61 -12.03
CA THR A 264 -3.08 5.88 -13.30
C THR A 264 -3.31 4.41 -13.03
N VAL A 265 -4.42 3.87 -13.54
CA VAL A 265 -4.79 2.46 -13.38
C VAL A 265 -4.36 1.69 -14.62
N PHE A 266 -3.61 0.61 -14.41
CA PHE A 266 -3.30 -0.36 -15.45
C PHE A 266 -3.85 -1.73 -15.06
N ASP A 267 -4.31 -2.47 -16.05
CA ASP A 267 -4.79 -3.84 -15.88
C ASP A 267 -4.58 -4.64 -17.17
N TYR A 268 -4.61 -5.96 -17.09
CA TYR A 268 -4.42 -6.82 -18.25
C TYR A 268 -5.59 -6.73 -19.23
N GLU A 269 -6.80 -6.48 -18.73
CA GLU A 269 -8.00 -6.41 -19.56
C GLU A 269 -8.42 -4.97 -19.89
N ASP A 270 -8.56 -4.66 -21.17
CA ASP A 270 -8.98 -3.33 -21.64
C ASP A 270 -10.40 -2.96 -21.18
N GLY A 271 -11.21 -3.95 -20.81
CA GLY A 271 -12.59 -3.78 -20.38
C GLY A 271 -12.77 -3.04 -19.05
N TRP A 272 -11.68 -2.60 -18.40
CA TRP A 272 -11.75 -1.79 -17.19
C TRP A 272 -11.77 -0.28 -17.43
N GLY A 273 -11.36 0.20 -18.61
CA GLY A 273 -11.16 1.64 -18.84
C GLY A 273 -12.42 2.49 -18.64
N ASP A 274 -13.58 1.98 -19.05
CA ASP A 274 -14.89 2.61 -18.83
C ASP A 274 -15.30 2.62 -17.35
N LEU A 275 -15.03 1.54 -16.61
CA LEU A 275 -15.26 1.44 -15.17
C LEU A 275 -14.32 2.34 -14.38
N VAL A 276 -13.06 2.50 -14.80
CA VAL A 276 -12.11 3.45 -14.20
C VAL A 276 -12.62 4.88 -14.34
N GLN A 277 -13.15 5.24 -15.52
CA GLN A 277 -13.79 6.55 -15.72
C GLN A 277 -15.04 6.71 -14.85
N ALA A 278 -15.94 5.72 -14.81
CA ALA A 278 -17.13 5.78 -13.98
C ALA A 278 -16.78 5.90 -12.48
N MET A 279 -15.76 5.17 -12.02
CA MET A 279 -15.25 5.24 -10.65
C MET A 279 -14.70 6.63 -10.32
N ASN A 280 -13.92 7.23 -11.23
CA ASN A 280 -13.42 8.61 -11.10
C ASN A 280 -14.58 9.58 -10.94
N ASP A 281 -15.55 9.52 -11.87
CA ASP A 281 -16.66 10.47 -11.91
C ASP A 281 -17.55 10.38 -10.68
N SER A 282 -17.85 9.16 -10.21
CA SER A 282 -18.61 8.95 -8.97
C SER A 282 -17.83 9.43 -7.74
N THR A 283 -16.52 9.22 -7.70
CA THR A 283 -15.67 9.71 -6.61
C THR A 283 -15.65 11.23 -6.57
N GLN A 284 -15.49 11.86 -7.73
CA GLN A 284 -15.49 13.32 -7.89
C GLN A 284 -16.81 13.97 -7.48
N ARG A 285 -17.94 13.43 -7.93
CA ARG A 285 -19.26 13.96 -7.55
C ARG A 285 -19.54 13.89 -6.05
N VAL A 286 -19.12 12.81 -5.40
CA VAL A 286 -19.40 12.59 -3.96
C VAL A 286 -18.44 13.35 -3.07
N LEU A 287 -17.15 13.45 -3.44
CA LEU A 287 -16.13 14.12 -2.63
C LEU A 287 -15.98 15.61 -2.96
N GLU A 288 -16.44 16.06 -4.14
CA GLU A 288 -16.30 17.44 -4.63
C GLU A 288 -14.82 17.91 -4.58
N ASN A 289 -13.91 17.08 -5.11
CA ASN A 289 -12.46 17.30 -5.00
C ASN A 289 -11.72 17.12 -6.33
N ASP A 290 -11.77 18.17 -7.16
CA ASP A 290 -11.19 18.18 -8.51
C ASP A 290 -9.66 18.02 -8.55
N GLY A 291 -8.96 18.11 -7.40
CA GLY A 291 -7.51 17.93 -7.31
C GLY A 291 -7.05 16.47 -7.46
N ILE A 292 -7.97 15.50 -7.44
CA ILE A 292 -7.67 14.08 -7.37
C ILE A 292 -8.19 13.35 -8.60
N VAL A 293 -7.36 13.20 -9.63
CA VAL A 293 -7.78 12.61 -10.90
C VAL A 293 -7.41 11.12 -11.00
N CYS A 294 -8.24 10.35 -11.69
CA CYS A 294 -7.95 8.98 -12.09
C CYS A 294 -8.00 8.85 -13.61
N SER A 295 -7.08 8.08 -14.18
CA SER A 295 -7.08 7.76 -15.60
C SER A 295 -6.79 6.29 -15.85
N TRP A 296 -7.33 5.77 -16.95
CA TRP A 296 -6.95 4.48 -17.49
C TRP A 296 -5.61 4.62 -18.22
N GLY A 297 -4.58 3.96 -17.72
CA GLY A 297 -3.24 3.95 -18.29
C GLY A 297 -3.09 3.01 -19.48
N GLY A 298 -4.01 2.08 -19.66
CA GLY A 298 -3.94 1.06 -20.70
C GLY A 298 -3.59 -0.32 -20.17
N ARG A 299 -3.36 -1.23 -21.10
CA ARG A 299 -3.03 -2.61 -20.79
C ARG A 299 -1.70 -2.72 -20.05
N CYS A 300 -1.65 -3.59 -19.04
CA CYS A 300 -0.43 -4.02 -18.38
C CYS A 300 -0.56 -5.46 -17.87
N ASP A 301 0.36 -6.32 -18.27
CA ASP A 301 0.50 -7.70 -17.83
C ASP A 301 1.65 -7.83 -16.83
N ILE A 302 1.30 -7.97 -15.54
CA ILE A 302 2.28 -8.14 -14.45
C ILE A 302 3.06 -9.45 -14.52
N THR A 303 2.73 -10.35 -15.45
CA THR A 303 3.40 -11.65 -15.64
C THR A 303 4.48 -11.61 -16.72
N LYS A 304 4.71 -10.44 -17.32
CA LYS A 304 5.72 -10.22 -18.36
C LYS A 304 6.72 -9.16 -17.94
N SER A 305 7.81 -9.00 -18.70
CA SER A 305 8.77 -7.90 -18.49
C SER A 305 8.06 -6.54 -18.52
N ILE A 306 8.48 -5.57 -17.71
CA ILE A 306 7.99 -4.18 -17.79
C ILE A 306 8.28 -3.56 -19.17
N PHE A 307 9.27 -4.11 -19.88
CA PHE A 307 9.66 -3.72 -21.23
C PHE A 307 8.94 -4.49 -22.34
N ASP A 308 8.08 -5.46 -21.99
CA ASP A 308 7.21 -6.14 -22.96
C ASP A 308 6.26 -5.13 -23.64
N GLU A 309 5.91 -5.40 -24.89
CA GLU A 309 4.99 -4.56 -25.66
C GLU A 309 3.64 -4.37 -24.93
N ALA A 310 3.16 -5.41 -24.25
CA ALA A 310 1.93 -5.37 -23.45
C ALA A 310 2.00 -4.42 -22.24
N ASN A 311 3.21 -3.97 -21.86
CA ASN A 311 3.48 -3.07 -20.74
C ASN A 311 3.99 -1.68 -21.19
N SER A 312 4.03 -1.41 -22.49
CA SER A 312 4.59 -0.18 -23.08
C SER A 312 3.99 1.11 -22.51
N ALA A 313 2.69 1.12 -22.20
CA ALA A 313 2.01 2.29 -21.64
C ALA A 313 2.43 2.60 -20.19
N CYS A 314 2.95 1.63 -19.45
CA CYS A 314 3.42 1.79 -18.06
C CYS A 314 4.84 2.37 -17.98
N GLN A 315 5.67 2.12 -19.00
CA GLN A 315 7.09 2.51 -19.02
C GLN A 315 7.35 4.01 -18.79
N PRO A 316 6.59 4.96 -19.38
CA PRO A 316 6.81 6.39 -19.15
C PRO A 316 6.68 6.82 -17.68
N LEU A 317 6.00 6.02 -16.85
CA LEU A 317 5.77 6.34 -15.44
C LEU A 317 6.85 5.81 -14.51
N LEU A 318 7.78 4.97 -15.00
CA LEU A 318 8.85 4.39 -14.18
C LEU A 318 9.63 5.44 -13.39
N HIS A 319 9.91 6.58 -14.00
CA HIS A 319 10.71 7.63 -13.39
C HIS A 319 9.90 8.75 -12.73
N SER A 320 8.58 8.74 -12.84
CA SER A 320 7.72 9.82 -12.33
C SER A 320 6.72 9.39 -11.27
N ALA A 321 6.40 8.09 -11.16
CA ALA A 321 5.50 7.58 -10.15
C ALA A 321 6.18 7.40 -8.79
N GLN A 322 5.64 8.07 -7.78
CA GLN A 322 6.12 7.99 -6.42
C GLN A 322 5.53 6.80 -5.67
N VAL A 323 4.33 6.35 -6.04
CA VAL A 323 3.64 5.21 -5.41
C VAL A 323 3.21 4.21 -6.47
N TRP A 324 3.53 2.94 -6.25
CA TRP A 324 3.12 1.80 -7.04
C TRP A 324 2.30 0.87 -6.14
N SER A 325 1.04 0.68 -6.46
CA SER A 325 0.12 -0.17 -5.69
C SER A 325 -0.26 -1.40 -6.52
N CYS A 326 -0.32 -2.57 -5.89
CA CYS A 326 -0.91 -3.78 -6.48
C CYS A 326 -1.73 -4.51 -5.41
N GLN A 327 -3.05 -4.55 -5.58
CA GLN A 327 -3.96 -5.15 -4.61
C GLN A 327 -4.66 -6.39 -5.15
N TYR A 328 -4.50 -7.52 -4.45
CA TYR A 328 -5.17 -8.80 -4.72
C TYR A 328 -4.96 -9.33 -6.15
N CYS A 329 -3.76 -9.13 -6.66
CA CYS A 329 -3.35 -9.42 -8.03
C CYS A 329 -2.31 -10.55 -8.07
N VAL A 330 -1.52 -10.71 -7.01
CA VAL A 330 -0.34 -11.59 -6.99
C VAL A 330 -0.75 -13.04 -6.83
N ALA A 331 -1.67 -13.31 -5.90
CA ALA A 331 -2.14 -14.68 -5.63
C ALA A 331 -2.86 -15.30 -6.82
N GLU A 332 -3.61 -14.49 -7.57
CA GLU A 332 -4.42 -14.93 -8.72
C GLU A 332 -3.57 -15.13 -9.98
N ASN A 333 -2.34 -14.61 -10.01
CA ASN A 333 -1.38 -14.76 -11.12
C ASN A 333 -0.13 -15.59 -10.75
N ALA A 334 -0.15 -16.24 -9.59
CA ALA A 334 1.04 -16.83 -8.98
C ALA A 334 1.79 -17.82 -9.89
N GLN A 335 1.07 -18.60 -10.70
CA GLN A 335 1.69 -19.57 -11.60
C GLN A 335 2.52 -18.87 -12.67
N ARG A 336 1.92 -17.93 -13.40
CA ARG A 336 2.61 -17.18 -14.47
C ARG A 336 3.71 -16.28 -13.94
N LEU A 337 3.53 -15.72 -12.74
CA LEU A 337 4.57 -14.96 -12.05
C LEU A 337 5.79 -15.84 -11.74
N ARG A 338 5.59 -17.10 -11.33
CA ARG A 338 6.70 -18.05 -11.12
C ARG A 338 7.33 -18.50 -12.44
N GLU A 339 6.53 -18.77 -13.47
CA GLU A 339 7.03 -19.16 -14.80
C GLU A 339 7.90 -18.08 -15.44
N SER A 340 7.56 -16.81 -15.22
CA SER A 340 8.33 -15.64 -15.67
C SER A 340 9.46 -15.24 -14.71
N ASP A 341 9.70 -16.01 -13.65
CA ASP A 341 10.65 -15.72 -12.58
C ASP A 341 10.49 -14.30 -12.00
N TRP A 342 9.24 -13.85 -11.87
CA TRP A 342 8.84 -12.57 -11.28
C TRP A 342 9.44 -11.35 -11.96
N ILE A 343 9.79 -11.46 -13.26
CA ILE A 343 10.53 -10.46 -14.01
C ILE A 343 9.94 -9.05 -13.94
N PHE A 344 8.61 -8.93 -13.95
CA PHE A 344 7.92 -7.64 -13.84
C PHE A 344 8.34 -6.87 -12.58
N PHE A 345 8.26 -7.52 -11.41
CA PHE A 345 8.57 -6.89 -10.13
C PHE A 345 10.07 -6.62 -9.97
N THR A 346 10.91 -7.52 -10.49
CA THR A 346 12.36 -7.33 -10.54
C THR A 346 12.72 -6.07 -11.34
N GLU A 347 12.21 -5.93 -12.55
CA GLU A 347 12.50 -4.78 -13.40
C GLU A 347 11.84 -3.50 -12.89
N LEU A 348 10.60 -3.57 -12.43
CA LEU A 348 9.91 -2.42 -11.83
C LEU A 348 10.72 -1.83 -10.66
N ALA A 349 11.16 -2.66 -9.72
CA ALA A 349 11.99 -2.20 -8.60
C ALA A 349 13.32 -1.60 -9.07
N SER A 350 13.93 -2.18 -10.11
CA SER A 350 15.20 -1.71 -10.68
C SER A 350 15.07 -0.34 -11.35
N HIS A 351 13.97 -0.11 -12.08
CA HIS A 351 13.80 1.05 -12.95
C HIS A 351 12.93 2.17 -12.36
N ALA A 352 12.15 1.89 -11.32
CA ALA A 352 11.38 2.91 -10.62
C ALA A 352 12.26 4.05 -10.10
N ALA A 353 11.72 5.25 -9.95
CA ALA A 353 12.44 6.39 -9.39
C ALA A 353 13.03 6.08 -7.99
N PRO A 354 14.22 6.62 -7.65
CA PRO A 354 14.71 6.56 -6.28
C PRO A 354 13.68 7.13 -5.30
N GLY A 355 13.48 6.47 -4.16
CA GLY A 355 12.46 6.86 -3.19
C GLY A 355 11.04 6.37 -3.48
N SER A 356 10.76 5.77 -4.66
CA SER A 356 9.45 5.19 -4.95
C SER A 356 9.02 4.16 -3.90
N MET A 357 7.73 4.17 -3.59
CA MET A 357 7.09 3.21 -2.70
C MET A 357 6.30 2.17 -3.50
N PHE A 358 6.42 0.90 -3.12
CA PHE A 358 5.59 -0.19 -3.61
C PHE A 358 4.70 -0.67 -2.47
N ILE A 359 3.40 -0.71 -2.68
CA ILE A 359 2.40 -1.15 -1.69
C ILE A 359 1.65 -2.36 -2.28
N LEU A 360 1.90 -3.53 -1.73
CA LEU A 360 1.28 -4.77 -2.18
C LEU A 360 0.31 -5.28 -1.11
N SER A 361 -0.90 -5.63 -1.51
CA SER A 361 -1.94 -6.11 -0.59
C SER A 361 -2.49 -7.47 -1.04
N GLU A 362 -2.62 -8.43 -0.13
CA GLU A 362 -3.18 -9.76 -0.41
C GLU A 362 -4.06 -10.27 0.73
N VAL A 363 -4.99 -11.16 0.41
CA VAL A 363 -5.74 -11.89 1.46
C VAL A 363 -4.82 -12.89 2.16
N HIS A 364 -3.99 -13.56 1.36
CA HIS A 364 -3.08 -14.61 1.78
C HIS A 364 -1.63 -14.20 1.45
N PRO A 365 -0.85 -13.75 2.44
CA PRO A 365 0.50 -13.19 2.23
C PRO A 365 1.57 -14.24 1.89
N ARG A 366 1.16 -15.44 1.46
CA ARG A 366 2.04 -16.61 1.24
C ARG A 366 3.10 -16.36 0.17
N LEU A 367 2.84 -15.46 -0.78
CA LEU A 367 3.72 -15.13 -1.91
C LEU A 367 4.66 -13.95 -1.65
N TRP A 368 4.58 -13.30 -0.48
CA TRP A 368 5.51 -12.22 -0.11
C TRP A 368 6.99 -12.63 -0.13
N PRO A 369 7.38 -13.86 0.27
CA PRO A 369 8.77 -14.29 0.13
C PRO A 369 9.26 -14.27 -1.32
N ASP A 370 8.41 -14.64 -2.28
CA ASP A 370 8.77 -14.69 -3.70
C ASP A 370 8.92 -13.26 -4.26
N VAL A 371 7.97 -12.38 -3.98
CA VAL A 371 8.05 -10.96 -4.37
C VAL A 371 9.26 -10.27 -3.76
N LEU A 372 9.52 -10.48 -2.46
CA LEU A 372 10.69 -9.91 -1.78
C LEU A 372 11.99 -10.38 -2.46
N SER A 373 12.11 -11.68 -2.72
CA SER A 373 13.27 -12.24 -3.41
C SER A 373 13.45 -11.65 -4.81
N ALA A 374 12.36 -11.43 -5.55
CA ALA A 374 12.39 -10.85 -6.88
C ALA A 374 12.90 -9.40 -6.88
N VAL A 375 12.46 -8.59 -5.92
CA VAL A 375 12.86 -7.19 -5.78
C VAL A 375 14.32 -7.09 -5.29
N GLU A 376 14.74 -7.94 -4.35
CA GLU A 376 16.11 -7.97 -3.80
C GLU A 376 17.20 -8.27 -4.84
N ARG A 377 16.87 -8.98 -5.93
CA ARG A 377 17.86 -9.36 -6.97
C ARG A 377 18.55 -8.17 -7.63
N ASN A 378 17.81 -7.09 -7.90
CA ASN A 378 18.31 -5.98 -8.72
C ASN A 378 18.13 -4.59 -8.06
N CYS A 379 17.67 -4.55 -6.81
CA CYS A 379 17.58 -3.32 -6.04
C CYS A 379 18.43 -3.48 -4.78
N SER A 380 19.64 -2.92 -4.79
CA SER A 380 20.61 -3.07 -3.69
C SER A 380 20.26 -2.24 -2.44
N SER A 381 19.43 -1.20 -2.63
CA SER A 381 19.00 -0.29 -1.58
C SER A 381 17.48 -0.29 -1.45
N MET A 382 16.95 -0.89 -0.39
CA MET A 382 15.52 -0.83 -0.10
C MET A 382 15.21 -1.00 1.37
N GLN A 383 14.03 -0.55 1.76
CA GLN A 383 13.48 -0.77 3.09
C GLN A 383 12.15 -1.52 2.96
N VAL A 384 12.00 -2.61 3.73
CA VAL A 384 10.86 -3.51 3.64
C VAL A 384 10.20 -3.65 4.99
N GLY A 385 8.86 -3.71 4.99
CA GLY A 385 8.10 -4.05 6.18
C GLY A 385 6.79 -4.75 5.88
N PHE A 386 5.98 -4.92 6.92
CA PHE A 386 4.62 -5.41 6.80
C PHE A 386 3.69 -4.65 7.74
N ASN A 387 2.41 -4.55 7.37
CA ASN A 387 1.39 -4.11 8.31
C ASN A 387 1.21 -5.15 9.44
N ARG A 388 0.41 -4.80 10.46
CA ARG A 388 0.15 -5.67 11.63
C ARG A 388 -0.31 -7.09 11.27
N SER A 389 -1.10 -7.22 10.20
CA SER A 389 -1.67 -8.51 9.77
C SER A 389 -0.75 -9.31 8.85
N GLY A 390 0.34 -8.72 8.35
CA GLY A 390 1.16 -9.31 7.30
C GLY A 390 0.55 -9.26 5.90
N ARG A 391 -0.72 -8.86 5.77
CA ARG A 391 -1.45 -8.84 4.48
C ARG A 391 -1.02 -7.73 3.55
N GLN A 392 -0.34 -6.72 4.05
CA GLN A 392 0.19 -5.63 3.24
C GLN A 392 1.70 -5.57 3.43
N MET A 393 2.42 -5.57 2.32
CA MET A 393 3.85 -5.36 2.23
C MET A 393 4.08 -3.99 1.62
N LEU A 394 4.99 -3.22 2.20
CA LEU A 394 5.52 -2.01 1.58
C LEU A 394 7.03 -2.12 1.47
N ILE A 395 7.49 -1.75 0.28
CA ILE A 395 8.89 -1.67 -0.09
C ILE A 395 9.14 -0.20 -0.46
N ARG A 396 10.18 0.40 0.09
CA ARG A 396 10.66 1.72 -0.33
C ARG A 396 12.01 1.55 -1.01
N LYS A 397 12.13 2.02 -2.24
CA LYS A 397 13.43 2.08 -2.93
C LYS A 397 14.31 3.14 -2.28
N GLY A 398 15.59 2.83 -2.08
CA GLY A 398 16.57 3.78 -1.59
C GLY A 398 16.67 5.02 -2.47
N THR A 399 16.97 6.16 -1.87
CA THR A 399 17.22 7.42 -2.59
C THR A 399 18.69 7.60 -2.97
N ASP A 400 19.59 6.93 -2.25
CA ASP A 400 21.03 7.00 -2.44
C ASP A 400 21.56 5.64 -2.90
N PRO A 401 22.04 5.52 -4.16
CA PRO A 401 22.63 4.29 -4.68
C PRO A 401 23.87 3.82 -3.92
N SER A 402 24.51 4.68 -3.12
CA SER A 402 25.68 4.30 -2.32
C SER A 402 25.33 3.56 -1.03
N GLN A 403 24.05 3.56 -0.64
CA GLN A 403 23.55 2.80 0.50
C GLN A 403 23.11 1.40 0.05
N ASP A 404 24.08 0.50 -0.15
CA ASP A 404 23.81 -0.90 -0.50
C ASP A 404 23.39 -1.72 0.73
N GLU A 405 22.20 -1.48 1.27
CA GLU A 405 21.62 -2.35 2.29
C GLU A 405 20.10 -2.49 2.18
N VAL A 406 19.67 -3.75 2.02
CA VAL A 406 18.27 -4.13 2.20
C VAL A 406 17.93 -4.17 3.69
N THR A 407 17.16 -3.18 4.15
CA THR A 407 16.76 -3.05 5.55
C THR A 407 15.39 -3.69 5.78
N ILE A 408 15.35 -4.72 6.63
CA ILE A 408 14.11 -5.37 7.09
C ILE A 408 14.30 -5.82 8.55
N SER A 409 13.27 -5.58 9.38
CA SER A 409 13.35 -5.88 10.81
C SER A 409 13.41 -7.39 11.07
N ASN A 410 14.03 -7.82 12.19
CA ASN A 410 14.06 -9.25 12.57
C ASN A 410 12.65 -9.85 12.71
N LYS A 411 11.69 -9.06 13.20
CA LYS A 411 10.28 -9.44 13.29
C LYS A 411 9.70 -9.72 11.90
N ASP A 412 9.98 -8.86 10.94
CA ASP A 412 9.46 -8.98 9.57
C ASP A 412 10.15 -10.11 8.79
N ARG A 413 11.45 -10.35 9.01
CA ARG A 413 12.15 -11.54 8.49
C ARG A 413 11.51 -12.84 8.98
N GLU A 414 11.11 -12.89 10.25
CA GLU A 414 10.40 -14.03 10.81
C GLU A 414 8.99 -14.20 10.21
N LEU A 415 8.28 -13.10 9.89
CA LEU A 415 7.02 -13.17 9.14
C LEU A 415 7.22 -13.77 7.75
N VAL A 416 8.25 -13.32 7.01
CA VAL A 416 8.60 -13.87 5.69
C VAL A 416 8.86 -15.38 5.77
N ARG A 417 9.59 -15.84 6.79
CA ARG A 417 9.84 -17.27 7.02
C ARG A 417 8.53 -18.05 7.19
N ARG A 418 7.57 -17.53 7.95
CA ARG A 418 6.24 -18.15 8.15
C ARG A 418 5.39 -18.13 6.90
N PHE A 419 5.46 -17.07 6.09
CA PHE A 419 4.75 -17.02 4.82
C PHE A 419 5.26 -18.08 3.83
N ARG A 420 6.56 -18.38 3.85
CA ARG A 420 7.13 -19.47 3.06
C ARG A 420 6.61 -20.84 3.51
N GLU A 421 6.46 -21.06 4.81
CA GLU A 421 5.82 -22.28 5.34
C GLU A 421 4.34 -22.37 4.93
N LEU A 422 3.62 -21.25 4.97
CA LEU A 422 2.23 -21.15 4.55
C LEU A 422 2.06 -21.47 3.06
N ASP A 423 2.96 -21.00 2.20
CA ASP A 423 2.96 -21.35 0.77
C ASP A 423 3.17 -22.85 0.58
N GLY A 424 4.16 -23.44 1.25
CA GLY A 424 4.38 -24.88 1.21
C GLY A 424 3.18 -25.70 1.69
N TYR A 425 2.46 -25.24 2.73
CA TYR A 425 1.21 -25.87 3.17
C TYR A 425 0.11 -25.77 2.11
N HIS A 426 -0.05 -24.58 1.51
CA HIS A 426 -1.04 -24.34 0.47
C HIS A 426 -0.78 -25.22 -0.76
N THR A 427 0.46 -25.29 -1.22
CA THR A 427 0.87 -26.16 -2.35
C THR A 427 0.53 -27.63 -2.07
N ARG A 428 0.93 -28.18 -0.91
CA ARG A 428 0.58 -29.56 -0.54
C ARG A 428 -0.93 -29.80 -0.48
N LYS A 429 -1.69 -28.81 0.00
CA LYS A 429 -3.16 -28.87 0.03
C LYS A 429 -3.71 -29.01 -1.40
N ILE A 430 -3.25 -28.20 -2.35
CA ILE A 430 -3.67 -28.31 -3.76
C ILE A 430 -3.23 -29.66 -4.36
N GLU A 431 -1.97 -30.06 -4.17
CA GLU A 431 -1.44 -31.34 -4.68
C GLU A 431 -2.17 -32.57 -4.13
N SER A 432 -2.75 -32.47 -2.93
CA SER A 432 -3.57 -33.54 -2.35
C SER A 432 -4.94 -33.72 -3.04
N GLY A 433 -5.23 -32.92 -4.06
CA GLY A 433 -6.50 -32.94 -4.80
C GLY A 433 -7.59 -32.09 -4.16
N TRP A 434 -7.26 -31.23 -3.18
CA TRP A 434 -8.22 -30.29 -2.65
C TRP A 434 -8.69 -29.33 -3.74
N THR A 435 -10.00 -29.18 -3.87
CA THR A 435 -10.63 -28.22 -4.78
C THR A 435 -11.66 -27.38 -4.04
N ARG A 436 -11.75 -26.10 -4.44
CA ARG A 436 -12.78 -25.20 -3.94
C ARG A 436 -14.15 -25.69 -4.38
N GLN A 437 -15.05 -25.87 -3.41
CA GLN A 437 -16.42 -26.28 -3.69
C GLN A 437 -17.26 -25.06 -4.09
N ALA A 438 -18.09 -25.24 -5.12
CA ALA A 438 -19.07 -24.22 -5.49
C ALA A 438 -19.99 -23.93 -4.29
N PRO A 439 -20.45 -22.68 -4.12
CA PRO A 439 -21.50 -22.39 -3.16
C PRO A 439 -22.71 -23.28 -3.46
N LYS A 440 -23.36 -23.82 -2.43
CA LYS A 440 -24.70 -24.39 -2.61
C LYS A 440 -25.60 -23.27 -3.14
N ARG A 441 -26.24 -23.46 -4.29
CA ARG A 441 -27.15 -22.46 -4.85
C ARG A 441 -28.22 -22.14 -3.81
N TRP A 442 -28.60 -20.87 -3.70
CA TRP A 442 -29.67 -20.42 -2.81
C TRP A 442 -31.08 -20.73 -3.36
N ASP A 443 -31.16 -21.35 -4.52
CA ASP A 443 -32.43 -21.67 -5.20
C ASP A 443 -32.96 -23.08 -4.87
N ASP A 444 -32.29 -23.80 -3.96
CA ASP A 444 -32.81 -24.98 -3.24
C ASP A 444 -33.15 -24.58 -1.79
#